data_AF-A0A0V8RWA3-F1
#
_entry.id   AF-A0A0V8RWA3-F1
#
_cell.length_a   1.000
_cell.length_b   1.000
_cell.length_c   1.000
_cell.angle_alpha   90.00
_cell.angle_beta   90.00
_cell.angle_gamma   90.00
#
_symmetry.space_group_name_H-M   'P 1'
#
loop_
_entity.id
_entity.type
_entity.pdbx_description
1 polymer ?
#
loop_
_entity_poly.entity_id
_entity_poly.type
_entity_poly.pdbx_seq_one_letter_code
_entity_poly.pdbx_strand_id
1 'polypeptide(L)' 'MRIDVSRLASTLLTLGYIYVTVDQLAYILGVSTRTAGRILAEMARRGLARRWSRRAYKLELPSRYEVSG' A
#
# COMPACT_ATOMS: atom_id res chain seq x y z
N MET A 1 -16.33 6.76 0.80
CA MET A 1 -15.37 6.04 1.67
C MET A 1 -13.98 6.62 1.45
N ARG A 2 -13.37 7.23 2.48
CA ARG A 2 -11.96 7.65 2.42
C ARG A 2 -11.13 6.54 3.06
N ILE A 3 -10.23 5.94 2.29
CA ILE A 3 -9.30 4.92 2.81
C ILE A 3 -8.08 5.65 3.34
N ASP A 4 -7.76 5.44 4.62
CA ASP A 4 -6.48 5.83 5.18
C ASP A 4 -5.41 4.84 4.69
N VAL A 5 -4.62 5.30 3.73
CA VAL A 5 -3.57 4.48 3.10
C VAL A 5 -2.40 4.19 4.04
N SER A 6 -2.15 5.01 5.05
CA SER A 6 -1.09 4.79 6.04
C SER A 6 -1.48 3.65 6.99
N ARG A 7 -2.72 3.68 7.47
CA ARG A 7 -3.27 2.59 8.28
C ARG A 7 -3.34 1.29 7.48
N LEU A 8 -3.78 1.35 6.23
CA LEU A 8 -3.86 0.18 5.36
C LEU A 8 -2.48 -0.44 5.10
N ALA A 9 -1.46 0.37 4.76
CA ALA A 9 -0.10 -0.14 4.56
C ALA A 9 0.46 -0.79 5.83
N SER A 10 0.24 -0.18 6.99
CA SER A 10 0.64 -0.73 8.28
C SER A 10 -0.04 -2.07 8.57
N THR A 11 -1.36 -2.17 8.36
CA THR A 11 -2.11 -3.42 8.52
C THR A 11 -1.59 -4.51 7.60
N LEU A 12 -1.33 -4.21 6.32
CA LEU A 12 -0.82 -5.18 5.37
C LEU A 12 0.57 -5.71 5.80
N LEU A 13 1.45 -4.83 6.27
CA LEU A 13 2.75 -5.22 6.81
C LEU A 13 2.62 -6.10 8.07
N THR A 14 1.72 -5.75 9.00
CA THR A 14 1.44 -6.56 10.20
C THR A 14 0.91 -7.94 9.85
N LEU A 15 0.13 -8.06 8.78
CA LEU A 15 -0.36 -9.34 8.26
C LEU A 15 0.70 -10.12 7.46
N GLY A 16 1.94 -9.60 7.34
CA GLY A 16 3.06 -10.27 6.67
C GLY A 16 3.13 -10.03 5.16
N TYR A 17 2.31 -9.14 4.60
CA TYR A 17 2.41 -8.79 3.19
C TYR A 17 3.60 -7.85 2.98
N ILE A 18 4.65 -8.34 2.34
CA ILE A 18 5.81 -7.52 1.92
C ILE A 18 5.62 -7.03 0.47
N TYR A 19 5.04 -7.87 -0.38
CA TYR A 19 4.70 -7.55 -1.76
C TYR A 19 3.20 -7.70 -1.94
N VAL A 20 2.57 -6.70 -2.55
CA VAL A 20 1.13 -6.66 -2.80
C VAL A 20 0.88 -6.38 -4.27
N THR A 21 0.12 -7.25 -4.91
CA THR A 21 -0.36 -7.01 -6.27
C THR A 21 -1.67 -6.23 -6.26
N VAL A 22 -1.97 -5.58 -7.38
CA VAL A 22 -3.26 -4.90 -7.59
C VAL A 22 -4.45 -5.86 -7.38
N ASP A 23 -4.34 -7.10 -7.86
CA ASP A 23 -5.41 -8.10 -7.75
C ASP A 23 -5.59 -8.60 -6.31
N GLN A 24 -4.50 -8.84 -5.59
CA GLN A 24 -4.55 -9.18 -4.17
C GLN A 24 -5.21 -8.07 -3.36
N LEU A 25 -4.82 -6.81 -3.58
CA LEU A 25 -5.43 -5.70 -2.85
C LEU A 25 -6.91 -5.51 -3.21
N ALA A 26 -7.27 -5.70 -4.48
CA ALA A 26 -8.66 -5.67 -4.93
C ALA A 26 -9.50 -6.71 -4.21
N TYR A 27 -8.99 -7.94 -4.10
CA TYR A 27 -9.62 -9.03 -3.36
C TYR A 27 -9.77 -8.71 -1.86
N ILE A 28 -8.70 -8.27 -1.21
CA ILE A 28 -8.69 -7.94 0.23
C ILE A 28 -9.71 -6.86 0.58
N LEU A 29 -9.84 -5.84 -0.26
CA LEU A 29 -10.70 -4.69 0.00
C LEU A 29 -12.11 -4.84 -0.60
N GLY A 30 -12.37 -5.87 -1.40
CA GLY A 30 -13.63 -6.02 -2.14
C GLY A 30 -13.87 -4.87 -3.14
N VAL A 31 -12.82 -4.39 -3.81
CA VAL A 31 -12.90 -3.27 -4.77
C VAL A 31 -12.40 -3.66 -6.15
N SER A 32 -12.72 -2.85 -7.16
CA SER A 32 -12.17 -3.06 -8.52
C SER A 32 -10.64 -2.96 -8.55
N THR A 33 -10.01 -3.69 -9.48
CA THR A 33 -8.56 -3.58 -9.74
C THR A 33 -8.12 -2.16 -10.09
N ARG A 34 -8.98 -1.38 -10.76
CA ARG A 34 -8.75 0.04 -11.03
C ARG A 34 -8.64 0.85 -9.73
N THR A 35 -9.53 0.62 -8.76
CA THR A 35 -9.51 1.27 -7.45
C THR A 35 -8.28 0.83 -6.65
N ALA A 36 -8.00 -0.46 -6.58
CA ALA A 36 -6.81 -0.99 -5.90
C ALA A 36 -5.51 -0.43 -6.48
N GLY A 37 -5.41 -0.31 -7.81
CA GLY A 37 -4.26 0.32 -8.47
C GLY A 37 -4.07 1.77 -8.08
N ARG A 38 -5.16 2.54 -7.96
CA ARG A 38 -5.11 3.93 -7.46
C ARG A 38 -4.64 4.01 -6.01
N ILE A 39 -5.07 3.08 -5.16
CA ILE A 39 -4.66 3.01 -3.75
C ILE A 39 -3.16 2.71 -3.64
N LEU A 40 -2.64 1.72 -4.38
CA LEU A 40 -1.21 1.39 -4.37
C LEU A 40 -0.35 2.51 -4.94
N ALA A 41 -0.82 3.20 -5.98
CA ALA A 41 -0.13 4.37 -6.53
C ALA A 41 -0.07 5.51 -5.50
N GLU A 42 -1.15 5.73 -4.76
CA GLU A 42 -1.20 6.72 -3.68
C GLU A 42 -0.29 6.35 -2.51
N MET A 43 -0.25 5.08 -2.10
CA MET A 43 0.73 4.59 -1.12
C MET A 43 2.15 4.86 -1.59
N ALA A 44 2.44 4.61 -2.86
CA ALA A 44 3.77 4.85 -3.43
C ALA A 44 4.14 6.33 -3.44
N ARG A 45 3.20 7.21 -3.78
CA ARG A 45 3.38 8.66 -3.72
C ARG A 45 3.71 9.16 -2.31
N ARG A 46 3.26 8.45 -1.27
CA ARG A 46 3.53 8.76 0.14
C ARG A 46 4.74 8.02 0.73
N GLY A 47 5.49 7.28 -0.09
CA GLY A 47 6.65 6.50 0.37
C GLY A 47 6.30 5.26 1.20
N LEU A 48 5.01 4.88 1.27
CA LEU A 48 4.54 3.69 1.99
C LEU A 48 4.66 2.41 1.16
N ALA A 49 4.91 2.56 -0.13
CA ALA A 49 5.15 1.47 -1.05
C ALA A 49 6.10 1.92 -2.17
N ARG A 50 6.69 0.97 -2.87
CA ARG A 50 7.50 1.21 -4.05
C ARG A 50 7.07 0.27 -5.15
N ARG A 51 6.91 0.80 -6.37
CA ARG A 51 6.54 -0.02 -7.52
C ARG A 51 7.68 -1.03 -7.80
N TRP A 52 7.35 -2.30 -7.78
CA TRP A 52 8.29 -3.40 -8.05
C TRP A 52 8.15 -3.88 -9.50
N SER A 53 6.91 -4.00 -9.99
CA SER A 53 6.61 -4.38 -11.37
C SER A 53 5.39 -3.63 -11.90
N ARG A 54 4.90 -3.97 -13.11
CA ARG A 54 3.74 -3.32 -13.70
C ARG A 54 2.51 -3.33 -12.77
N ARG A 55 2.33 -4.40 -11.98
CA ARG A 55 1.14 -4.62 -11.12
C ARG A 55 1.46 -5.03 -9.68
N ALA A 56 2.72 -5.00 -9.27
CA ALA A 56 3.14 -5.35 -7.91
C ALA A 56 3.91 -4.20 -7.26
N TYR A 57 3.66 -4.02 -5.96
CA TYR A 57 4.30 -3.01 -5.13
C TYR A 57 4.93 -3.70 -3.93
N LYS A 58 6.14 -3.28 -3.55
CA LYS A 58 6.76 -3.63 -2.29
C LYS A 58 6.28 -2.62 -1.24
N LEU A 59 5.77 -3.08 -0.10
CA LEU A 59 5.44 -2.20 1.01
C LEU A 59 6.73 -1.78 1.71
N GLU A 60 6.79 -0.51 2.09
CA GLU A 60 7.92 0.06 2.82
C GLU A 60 7.46 0.36 4.26
N LEU A 61 8.28 0.04 5.24
CA LEU A 61 8.01 0.45 6.61
C LEU A 61 8.06 1.98 6.67
N PRO A 62 7.11 2.65 7.34
CA PRO A 62 7.22 4.08 7.58
C PRO A 62 8.56 4.32 8.30
N SER A 63 9.46 5.05 7.64
CA SER A 63 10.75 5.40 8.20
C SER A 63 10.49 6.16 9.50
N ARG A 64 10.98 5.66 10.64
CA ARG A 64 10.84 6.32 11.96
C ARG A 64 11.59 7.67 12.05
N TYR A 65 12.13 8.20 10.95
CA TYR A 65 13.01 9.37 10.93
C TYR A 65 12.31 10.73 10.83
N GLU A 66 10.98 10.82 10.82
CA GLU A 66 10.26 12.11 10.79
C GLU A 66 9.44 12.40 12.07
N VAL A 67 9.90 11.92 13.23
CA VAL A 67 9.38 12.34 14.55
C VAL A 67 10.51 12.89 15.40
N SER A 68 11.20 13.89 14.87
CA SER A 68 12.14 14.77 15.59
C SER A 68 12.26 16.05 14.77
N GLY A 69 11.27 16.92 14.90
CA GLY A 69 11.19 18.25 14.31
C GLY A 69 10.20 19.08 15.11
#